data_AF-A0A7C6XGL4-F1
#
_entry.id   AF-A0A7C6XGL4-F1
#
_cell.length_a   1.000
_cell.length_b   1.000
_cell.length_c   1.000
_cell.angle_alpha   90.00
_cell.angle_beta   90.00
_cell.angle_gamma   90.00
#
_symmetry.space_group_name_H-M   'P 1'
#
loop_
_entity.id
_entity.type
_entity.pdbx_description
1 polymer ?
#
loop_
_entity_poly.entity_id
_entity_poly.type
_entity_poly.pdbx_seq_one_letter_code
_entity_poly.pdbx_strand_id
1 'polypeptide(L)'
;MRAAWIAAFLALLLCLAAPPTLGAAHAASAPPPTPVHVPAGPGVLLHPTIAVDAQGTVTVAWVQRPPTGDGAEVRLARAPAWRPDT
;
A
#
# COMPACT_ATOMS: atom_id res chain seq x y z
N MET A 1 12.45 -56.81 16.48
CA MET A 1 11.77 -55.94 15.47
C MET A 1 10.83 -54.89 16.07
N ARG A 2 10.19 -55.10 17.23
CA ARG A 2 9.27 -54.10 17.85
C ARG A 2 9.95 -52.87 18.49
N ALA A 3 11.17 -53.01 19.00
CA ALA A 3 11.89 -51.92 19.69
C ALA A 3 12.41 -50.83 18.75
N ALA A 4 12.82 -51.18 17.53
CA ALA A 4 13.30 -50.23 16.53
C ALA A 4 12.18 -49.28 16.04
N TRP A 5 10.95 -49.79 15.97
CA TRP A 5 9.79 -49.00 15.55
C TRP A 5 9.39 -47.94 16.58
N ILE A 6 9.50 -48.29 17.87
CA ILE A 6 9.22 -47.37 18.98
C ILE A 6 10.26 -46.25 19.05
N ALA A 7 11.54 -46.57 18.84
CA ALA A 7 12.61 -45.57 18.82
C ALA A 7 12.44 -44.55 17.69
N ALA A 8 12.07 -45.02 16.48
CA ALA A 8 11.80 -44.14 15.34
C ALA A 8 10.56 -43.24 15.57
N PHE A 9 9.51 -43.80 16.18
CA PHE A 9 8.30 -43.06 16.50
C PHE A 9 8.54 -41.99 17.57
N LEU A 10 9.34 -42.30 18.60
CA LEU A 10 9.72 -41.32 19.64
C LEU A 10 10.64 -40.23 19.09
N ALA A 11 11.58 -40.56 18.19
CA ALA A 11 12.41 -39.57 17.52
C ALA A 11 11.57 -38.61 16.65
N LEU A 12 10.55 -39.13 15.95
CA LEU A 12 9.63 -38.32 15.16
C LEU A 12 8.78 -37.39 16.02
N LEU A 13 8.30 -37.88 17.18
CA LEU A 13 7.54 -37.07 18.13
C LEU A 13 8.39 -35.96 18.76
N LEU A 14 9.68 -36.22 19.04
CA LEU A 14 10.62 -35.20 19.52
C LEU A 14 10.91 -34.12 18.46
N CYS A 15 10.97 -34.48 17.18
CA CYS A 15 11.14 -33.50 16.10
C CYS A 15 9.91 -32.62 15.88
N LEU A 16 8.70 -33.13 16.16
CA LEU A 16 7.45 -32.39 15.92
C LEU A 16 7.08 -31.41 17.05
N ALA A 17 7.74 -31.51 18.21
CA ALA A 17 7.44 -30.73 19.41
C ALA A 17 8.31 -29.48 19.60
N ALA A 18 9.15 -29.11 18.62
CA ALA A 18 9.86 -27.84 18.69
C ALA A 18 8.85 -26.69 18.62
N PRO A 19 8.66 -25.90 19.69
CA PRO A 19 7.77 -24.75 19.61
C PRO A 19 8.31 -23.83 18.51
N PRO A 20 7.47 -23.30 17.60
CA PRO A 20 7.92 -22.24 16.74
C PRO A 20 8.36 -21.12 17.67
N THR A 21 9.66 -20.84 17.71
CA THR A 21 10.17 -19.64 18.32
C THR A 21 9.64 -18.50 17.47
N LEU A 22 8.42 -18.06 17.78
CA LEU A 22 7.88 -16.79 17.34
C LEU A 22 8.74 -15.73 18.02
N GLY A 23 9.92 -15.50 17.45
CA GLY A 23 10.65 -14.28 17.68
C GLY A 23 9.71 -13.17 17.26
N ALA A 24 9.08 -12.53 18.24
CA ALA A 24 8.39 -11.28 18.04
C ALA A 24 9.46 -10.24 17.71
N ALA A 25 9.97 -10.28 16.48
CA ALA A 25 10.60 -9.14 15.88
C ALA A 25 9.50 -8.07 15.88
N HIS A 26 9.56 -7.17 16.85
CA HIS A 26 8.80 -5.94 16.82
C HIS A 26 9.25 -5.26 15.54
N ALA A 27 8.49 -5.45 14.46
CA ALA A 27 8.82 -4.87 13.17
C ALA A 27 8.89 -3.37 13.42
N ALA A 28 10.11 -2.83 13.43
CA ALA A 28 10.31 -1.41 13.54
C ALA A 28 9.43 -0.78 12.45
N SER A 29 8.50 0.09 12.85
CA SER A 29 7.63 0.74 11.89
C SER A 29 8.52 1.39 10.84
N ALA A 30 8.29 1.07 9.58
CA ALA A 30 8.96 1.75 8.48
C ALA A 30 8.76 3.27 8.67
N PRO A 31 9.76 4.10 8.29
CA PRO A 31 9.56 5.54 8.28
C PRO A 31 8.34 5.87 7.40
N PRO A 32 7.59 6.93 7.74
CA PRO A 32 6.43 7.33 6.94
C PRO A 32 6.86 7.56 5.48
N PRO A 33 6.02 7.16 4.50
CA PRO A 33 6.36 7.34 3.10
C PRO A 33 6.51 8.83 2.78
N THR A 34 7.43 9.14 1.86
CA THR A 34 7.56 10.49 1.30
C THR A 34 6.24 10.89 0.62
N PRO A 35 5.67 12.07 0.93
CA PRO A 35 4.48 12.56 0.24
C PRO A 35 4.69 12.63 -1.28
N VAL A 36 3.70 12.17 -2.05
CA VAL A 36 3.72 12.24 -3.52
C VAL A 36 3.16 13.58 -3.97
N HIS A 37 3.89 14.27 -4.83
CA HIS A 37 3.41 15.49 -5.48
C HIS A 37 2.63 15.14 -6.75
N VAL A 38 1.33 15.44 -6.79
CA VAL A 38 0.52 15.31 -8.00
C VAL A 38 0.70 16.59 -8.83
N PRO A 39 1.30 16.52 -10.03
CA PRO A 39 1.49 17.71 -10.85
C PRO A 39 0.13 18.29 -11.25
N ALA A 40 -0.01 19.60 -11.11
CA ALA A 40 -1.17 20.35 -11.57
C ALA A 40 -0.70 21.59 -12.35
N GLY A 41 -1.59 22.13 -13.19
CA GLY A 41 -1.32 23.38 -13.90
C GLY A 41 -1.34 24.57 -12.94
N PRO A 42 -1.01 25.79 -13.40
CA PRO A 42 -1.09 26.99 -12.56
C PRO A 42 -2.52 27.28 -12.09
N GLY A 43 -2.67 27.95 -10.96
CA GLY A 43 -3.96 28.38 -10.42
C GLY A 43 -4.27 27.82 -9.04
N VAL A 44 -5.54 27.92 -8.63
CA VAL A 44 -6.02 27.45 -7.32
C VAL A 44 -6.62 26.05 -7.46
N LEU A 45 -6.18 25.14 -6.60
CA LEU A 45 -6.66 23.75 -6.55
C LEU A 45 -7.61 23.59 -5.37
N LEU A 46 -8.84 23.15 -5.63
CA LEU A 46 -9.93 23.16 -4.68
C LEU A 46 -10.61 21.78 -4.62
N HIS A 47 -11.17 21.47 -3.44
CA HIS A 47 -12.04 20.30 -3.21
C HIS A 47 -11.47 18.96 -3.73
N PRO A 48 -10.26 18.54 -3.31
CA PRO A 48 -9.71 17.28 -3.77
C PRO A 48 -10.54 16.10 -3.26
N THR A 49 -10.72 15.09 -4.11
CA THR A 49 -11.31 13.79 -3.77
C THR A 49 -10.37 12.68 -4.24
N ILE A 50 -10.21 11.65 -3.42
CA ILE A 50 -9.31 10.52 -3.71
C ILE A 50 -10.14 9.23 -3.67
N ALA A 51 -9.93 8.38 -4.67
CA ALA A 51 -10.49 7.03 -4.74
C ALA A 51 -9.41 6.03 -5.14
N VAL A 52 -9.55 4.79 -4.68
CA VAL A 52 -8.65 3.67 -5.02
C VAL A 52 -9.50 2.52 -5.54
N ASP A 53 -9.14 1.96 -6.69
CA ASP A 53 -9.81 0.78 -7.24
C ASP A 53 -9.29 -0.53 -6.61
N ALA A 54 -9.90 -1.66 -6.98
CA ALA A 54 -9.53 -2.98 -6.47
C ALA A 54 -8.12 -3.44 -6.92
N GLN A 55 -7.58 -2.81 -7.96
CA GLN A 55 -6.24 -3.07 -8.50
C GLN A 55 -5.17 -2.18 -7.84
N GLY A 56 -5.57 -1.26 -6.95
CA GLY A 56 -4.68 -0.32 -6.28
C GLY A 56 -4.37 0.93 -7.08
N THR A 57 -5.08 1.18 -8.19
CA THR A 57 -4.95 2.43 -8.94
C THR A 57 -5.59 3.56 -8.14
N VAL A 58 -4.78 4.56 -7.80
CA VAL A 58 -5.26 5.78 -7.13
C VAL A 58 -5.70 6.80 -8.17
N THR A 59 -6.91 7.32 -8.02
CA THR A 59 -7.41 8.46 -8.79
C THR A 59 -7.63 9.63 -7.86
N VAL A 60 -7.10 10.80 -8.23
CA VAL A 60 -7.32 12.07 -7.53
C VAL A 60 -8.05 12.99 -8.48
N ALA A 61 -9.17 13.57 -8.04
CA ALA A 61 -9.92 14.58 -8.78
C ALA A 61 -9.96 15.89 -7.98
N TRP A 62 -9.88 17.03 -8.66
CA TRP A 62 -9.94 18.36 -8.04
C TRP A 62 -10.61 19.37 -8.96
N VAL A 63 -11.08 20.48 -8.38
CA VAL A 63 -11.51 21.65 -9.14
C VAL A 63 -10.31 22.59 -9.30
N GLN A 64 -9.95 22.93 -10.53
CA GLN A 64 -8.89 23.88 -10.84
C GLN A 64 -9.48 25.18 -11.35
N ARG A 65 -9.14 26.29 -10.68
CA ARG A 65 -9.40 27.64 -11.17
C ARG A 65 -8.10 28.23 -11.73
N PRO A 66 -8.01 28.57 -13.02
CA PRO A 66 -6.82 29.16 -13.60
C PRO A 66 -6.49 30.51 -12.94
N PRO A 67 -5.22 30.96 -13.03
CA PRO A 67 -4.79 32.22 -12.43
C PRO A 67 -5.44 33.46 -13.09
N THR A 68 -5.90 33.32 -14.33
CA THR A 68 -6.59 34.35 -15.10
C THR A 68 -7.85 33.78 -15.73
N GLY A 69 -8.91 34.59 -15.76
CA GLY A 69 -10.21 34.22 -16.35
C GLY A 69 -11.24 33.74 -15.33
N ASP A 70 -12.51 33.79 -15.75
CA ASP A 70 -13.65 33.35 -14.98
C ASP A 70 -14.02 31.92 -15.40
N GLY A 71 -13.51 30.93 -14.68
CA GLY A 71 -13.79 29.53 -14.98
C GLY A 71 -13.24 28.58 -13.92
N ALA A 72 -13.85 27.42 -13.75
CA ALA A 72 -13.32 26.34 -12.94
C ALA A 72 -13.57 25.01 -13.64
N GLU A 73 -12.55 24.19 -13.73
CA GLU A 73 -12.59 22.92 -14.44
C GLU A 73 -12.35 21.77 -13.46
N VAL A 74 -13.05 20.67 -13.67
CA VAL A 74 -12.73 19.43 -12.95
C VAL A 74 -11.56 18.78 -13.66
N ARG A 75 -10.53 18.42 -12.90
CA ARG A 75 -9.35 17.72 -13.38
C ARG A 75 -9.14 16.44 -12.60
N LEU A 76 -8.47 15.49 -13.22
CA LEU A 76 -8.11 14.24 -12.55
C LEU A 76 -6.70 13.79 -12.90
N ALA A 77 -6.05 13.08 -12.00
CA ALA A 77 -4.78 12.41 -12.23
C ALA A 77 -4.78 11.02 -11.60
N ARG A 78 -4.11 10.07 -12.26
CA ARG A 78 -4.08 8.67 -11.84
C ARG A 78 -2.67 8.15 -11.62
N ALA A 79 -2.47 7.41 -10.54
CA ALA A 79 -1.25 6.63 -10.34
C ALA A 79 -1.13 5.52 -11.42
N PRO A 80 0.09 5.09 -11.78
CA PRO A 80 1.38 5.62 -11.34
C PRO A 80 1.87 6.81 -12.19
N ALA A 81 1.21 7.11 -13.31
CA ALA A 81 1.69 8.11 -14.27
C ALA A 81 1.44 9.56 -13.83
N TRP A 82 0.49 9.78 -12.93
CA TRP A 82 0.03 11.08 -12.41
C TRP A 82 -0.16 12.14 -13.49
N ARG A 83 -0.68 11.74 -14.66
CA ARG A 83 -0.95 12.66 -15.75
C ARG A 83 -2.30 13.32 -15.52
N PRO A 84 -2.37 14.66 -15.50
CA PRO A 84 -3.63 15.36 -15.44
C PRO A 84 -4.40 15.16 -16.74
N ASP A 85 -5.55 14.52 -16.66
CA ASP A 85 -6.50 14.46 -17.77
C ASP A 85 -7.40 15.71 -17.73
N THR A 86 -7.79 16.17 -18.92
CA THR A 86 -8.66 17.33 -19.18
C THR A 86 -10.11 16.93 -19.34
#